data_AF-A0A1B6MDR0-F1
#
_entry.id   AF-A0A1B6MDR0-F1
#
_cell.length_a   1.000
_cell.length_b   1.000
_cell.length_c   1.000
_cell.angle_alpha   90.00
_cell.angle_beta   90.00
_cell.angle_gamma   90.00
#
_symmetry.space_group_name_H-M   'P 1'
#
loop_
_entity.id
_entity.type
_entity.pdbx_description
1 polymer ?
#
loop_
_entity_poly.entity_id
_entity_poly.type
_entity_poly.pdbx_seq_one_letter_code
_entity_poly.pdbx_strand_id
1 'polypeptide(L)'
;VLAPNLKYPCINHMTQCAQSNNIQVQIKCMQTFRSILNHSEASVAAGYIHALAPRVVQYLHSESARSVGSDLELALTVENLTVVESLVRLAEPQHRIQMLSMLVPILVDYLLESPTTSYKHSLALHEHCLQVLKQIGPQYPQEFKTIMAQSTNMRTRLESAIRNSQSHKQPLPTQRTASQKSSNATPTIKLKTDFRNFAS
;
A
#
# COMPACT_ATOMS: atom_id res chain seq x y z
N VAL A 1 30.66 9.17 -15.81
CA VAL A 1 31.12 8.25 -16.87
C VAL A 1 30.10 7.15 -17.02
N LEU A 2 29.36 7.11 -18.13
CA LEU A 2 28.56 5.94 -18.49
C LEU A 2 29.54 4.92 -19.09
N ALA A 3 29.59 3.70 -18.53
CA ALA A 3 30.32 2.59 -19.14
C ALA A 3 29.32 1.79 -19.99
N PRO A 4 29.12 2.12 -21.28
CA PRO A 4 28.09 1.50 -22.12
C PRO A 4 28.22 -0.02 -22.20
N ASN A 5 29.45 -0.53 -22.10
CA ASN A 5 29.76 -1.96 -22.11
C ASN A 5 29.25 -2.72 -20.87
N LEU A 6 28.88 -2.01 -19.79
CA LEU A 6 28.31 -2.62 -18.57
C LEU A 6 26.77 -2.60 -18.55
N LYS A 7 26.13 -1.69 -19.30
CA LYS A 7 24.67 -1.51 -19.26
C LYS A 7 23.93 -2.79 -19.64
N TYR A 8 24.28 -3.39 -20.77
CA TYR A 8 23.61 -4.59 -21.26
C TYR A 8 23.82 -5.83 -20.35
N PRO A 9 25.06 -6.14 -19.90
CA PRO A 9 25.27 -7.17 -18.88
C PRO A 9 24.45 -6.96 -17.60
N CYS A 10 24.36 -5.72 -17.08
CA CYS A 10 23.58 -5.44 -15.88
C CYS A 10 22.07 -5.64 -16.10
N ILE A 11 21.52 -5.18 -17.23
CA ILE A 11 20.10 -5.39 -17.56
C ILE A 11 19.79 -6.89 -17.68
N ASN A 12 20.66 -7.66 -18.32
CA ASN A 12 20.51 -9.10 -18.45
C ASN A 12 20.59 -9.81 -17.10
N HIS A 13 21.51 -9.39 -16.23
CA HIS A 13 21.63 -9.97 -14.90
C HIS A 13 20.38 -9.68 -14.06
N MET A 14 19.88 -8.44 -14.04
CA MET A 14 18.64 -8.10 -13.34
C MET A 14 17.43 -8.85 -13.90
N THR A 15 17.38 -9.03 -15.22
CA THR A 15 16.37 -9.87 -15.88
C THR A 15 16.37 -11.29 -15.31
N GLN A 16 17.54 -11.92 -15.16
CA GLN A 16 17.67 -13.26 -14.57
C GLN A 16 17.27 -13.26 -13.09
N CYS A 17 17.67 -12.24 -12.33
CA CYS A 17 17.29 -12.12 -10.92
C CYS A 17 15.76 -11.97 -10.74
N ALA A 18 15.09 -11.25 -11.64
CA ALA A 18 13.64 -11.09 -11.62
C ALA A 18 12.88 -12.40 -11.89
N GLN A 19 13.54 -13.40 -12.50
CA GLN A 19 12.98 -14.73 -12.78
C GLN A 19 13.59 -15.82 -11.89
N SER A 20 14.32 -15.44 -10.84
CA SER A 20 14.97 -16.38 -9.94
C SER A 20 13.96 -17.22 -9.16
N ASN A 21 14.26 -18.50 -8.91
CA ASN A 21 13.46 -19.34 -8.01
C ASN A 21 13.51 -18.86 -6.54
N ASN A 22 14.43 -17.96 -6.20
CA ASN A 22 14.53 -17.38 -4.86
C ASN A 22 13.77 -16.05 -4.79
N ILE A 23 12.68 -16.03 -4.03
CA ILE A 23 11.82 -14.84 -3.85
C ILE A 23 12.60 -13.65 -3.26
N GLN A 24 13.56 -13.88 -2.37
CA GLN A 24 14.39 -12.80 -1.81
C GLN A 24 15.26 -12.12 -2.87
N VAL A 25 15.78 -12.90 -3.83
CA VAL A 25 16.53 -12.37 -4.97
C VAL A 25 15.63 -11.52 -5.85
N GLN A 26 14.40 -11.98 -6.12
CA GLN A 26 13.42 -11.20 -6.88
C GLN A 26 13.08 -9.88 -6.17
N ILE A 27 12.82 -9.90 -4.86
CA ILE A 27 12.55 -8.69 -4.07
C ILE A 27 13.72 -7.70 -4.17
N LYS A 28 14.95 -8.16 -3.98
CA LYS A 28 16.14 -7.31 -4.08
C LYS A 28 16.34 -6.76 -5.49
N CYS A 29 16.01 -7.55 -6.51
CA CYS A 29 16.00 -7.09 -7.90
C CYS A 29 15.01 -5.94 -8.10
N MET A 30 13.77 -6.07 -7.61
CA MET A 30 12.74 -5.03 -7.74
C MET A 30 13.08 -3.76 -6.95
N GLN A 31 13.65 -3.90 -5.75
CA GLN A 31 14.16 -2.76 -4.96
C GLN A 31 15.28 -2.02 -5.69
N THR A 32 16.19 -2.76 -6.31
CA THR A 32 17.27 -2.20 -7.13
C THR A 32 16.70 -1.50 -8.37
N PHE A 33 15.72 -2.12 -9.02
CA PHE A 33 15.05 -1.53 -10.18
C PHE A 33 14.37 -0.21 -9.81
N ARG A 34 13.63 -0.17 -8.69
CA ARG A 34 13.04 1.07 -8.18
C ARG A 34 14.09 2.15 -7.88
N SER A 35 15.26 1.78 -7.36
CA SER A 35 16.37 2.73 -7.17
C SER A 35 16.85 3.32 -8.50
N ILE A 36 17.00 2.47 -9.53
CA ILE A 36 17.37 2.90 -10.89
C ILE A 36 16.32 3.84 -11.50
N LEU A 37 15.03 3.58 -11.26
CA LEU A 37 13.94 4.46 -11.72
C LEU A 37 14.03 5.88 -11.14
N ASN A 38 14.60 6.04 -9.94
CA ASN A 38 14.78 7.35 -9.31
C ASN A 38 16.10 8.04 -9.68
N HIS A 39 16.87 7.49 -10.62
CA HIS A 39 18.09 8.10 -11.08
C HIS A 39 17.80 9.40 -11.87
N SER A 40 18.63 10.43 -11.70
CA SER A 40 18.41 11.76 -12.31
C SER A 40 18.38 11.72 -13.84
N GLU A 41 19.19 10.84 -14.43
CA GLU A 41 19.28 10.62 -15.88
C GLU A 41 18.29 9.56 -16.37
N ALA A 42 17.19 9.98 -17.02
CA ALA A 42 16.16 9.08 -17.55
C ALA A 42 16.71 8.03 -18.56
N SER A 43 17.78 8.38 -19.29
CA SER A 43 18.44 7.51 -20.26
C SER A 43 19.06 6.25 -19.64
N VAL A 44 19.39 6.30 -18.34
CA VAL A 44 19.88 5.16 -17.57
C VAL A 44 18.75 4.15 -17.38
N ALA A 45 17.59 4.62 -16.91
CA ALA A 45 16.44 3.79 -16.58
C ALA A 45 15.76 3.17 -17.82
N ALA A 46 15.77 3.86 -18.97
CA ALA A 46 15.02 3.43 -20.17
C ALA A 46 15.24 1.95 -20.54
N GLY A 47 16.50 1.48 -20.57
CA GLY A 47 16.81 0.08 -20.90
C GLY A 47 16.28 -0.92 -19.87
N TYR A 48 16.31 -0.56 -18.58
CA TYR A 48 15.76 -1.38 -17.51
C TYR A 48 14.24 -1.40 -17.54
N ILE A 49 13.60 -0.26 -17.85
CA ILE A 49 12.15 -0.16 -18.01
C ILE A 49 11.68 -1.13 -19.10
N HIS A 50 12.27 -1.06 -20.29
CA HIS A 50 11.90 -1.95 -21.40
C HIS A 50 12.10 -3.44 -21.07
N ALA A 51 13.13 -3.79 -20.30
CA ALA A 51 13.41 -5.17 -19.95
C ALA A 51 12.55 -5.70 -18.77
N LEU A 52 12.30 -4.88 -17.75
CA LEU A 52 11.72 -5.32 -16.47
C LEU A 52 10.26 -4.96 -16.31
N ALA A 53 9.80 -3.80 -16.79
CA ALA A 53 8.42 -3.37 -16.58
C ALA A 53 7.37 -4.36 -17.12
N PRO A 54 7.53 -4.94 -18.33
CA PRO A 54 6.59 -5.95 -18.81
C PRO A 54 6.50 -7.19 -17.91
N ARG A 55 7.63 -7.60 -17.31
CA ARG A 55 7.69 -8.76 -16.40
C ARG A 55 7.01 -8.49 -15.06
N VAL A 56 7.21 -7.28 -14.51
CA VAL A 56 6.52 -6.82 -13.29
C VAL A 56 5.02 -6.89 -13.48
N VAL A 57 4.51 -6.33 -14.59
CA VAL A 57 3.08 -6.34 -14.90
C VAL A 57 2.56 -7.76 -15.13
N GLN A 58 3.32 -8.60 -15.85
CA GLN A 58 2.96 -10.01 -16.05
C GLN A 58 2.86 -10.77 -14.73
N TYR A 59 3.79 -10.56 -13.81
CA TYR A 59 3.74 -11.17 -12.47
C TYR A 59 2.51 -10.71 -11.69
N LEU A 60 2.18 -9.42 -11.71
CA LEU A 60 1.00 -8.89 -11.02
C LEU A 60 -0.33 -9.44 -11.56
N HIS A 61 -0.39 -9.90 -12.81
CA HIS A 61 -1.56 -10.60 -13.33
C HIS A 61 -1.60 -12.10 -13.00
N SER A 62 -0.53 -12.66 -12.43
CA SER A 62 -0.46 -14.08 -12.09
C SER A 62 -1.29 -14.47 -10.87
N GLU A 63 -1.64 -15.75 -10.78
CA GLU A 63 -2.30 -16.31 -9.59
C GLU A 63 -1.41 -16.21 -8.34
N SER A 64 -0.09 -16.39 -8.50
CA SER A 64 0.88 -16.27 -7.41
C SER A 64 0.87 -14.89 -6.75
N ALA A 65 0.65 -13.82 -7.51
CA ALA A 65 0.55 -12.48 -6.95
C ALA A 65 -0.80 -12.21 -6.26
N ARG A 66 -1.87 -12.89 -6.73
CA ARG A 66 -3.23 -12.79 -6.15
C ARG A 66 -3.41 -13.61 -4.87
N SER A 67 -2.68 -14.71 -4.72
CA SER A 67 -2.81 -15.65 -3.61
C SER A 67 -1.52 -15.74 -2.80
N VAL A 68 -1.21 -14.68 -2.06
CA VAL A 68 -0.01 -14.63 -1.21
C VAL A 68 -0.20 -15.46 0.08
N GLY A 69 0.68 -16.44 0.30
CA GLY A 69 0.64 -17.38 1.42
C GLY A 69 1.72 -17.16 2.48
N SER A 70 2.68 -16.26 2.22
CA SER A 70 3.81 -15.98 3.10
C SER A 70 4.21 -14.51 3.11
N ASP A 71 5.00 -14.11 4.11
CA ASP A 71 5.55 -12.74 4.21
C ASP A 71 6.44 -12.39 3.00
N LEU A 72 7.17 -13.36 2.44
CA LEU A 72 8.02 -13.15 1.27
C LEU A 72 7.19 -12.94 0.00
N GLU A 73 6.14 -13.72 -0.21
CA GLU A 73 5.25 -13.54 -1.37
C GLU A 73 4.50 -12.19 -1.28
N LEU A 74 4.00 -11.84 -0.09
CA LEU A 74 3.40 -10.54 0.16
C LEU A 74 4.37 -9.40 -0.15
N ALA A 75 5.62 -9.49 0.36
CA ALA A 75 6.64 -8.48 0.11
C ALA A 75 7.00 -8.36 -1.37
N LEU A 76 7.06 -9.49 -2.11
CA LEU A 76 7.31 -9.49 -3.54
C LEU A 76 6.16 -8.81 -4.30
N THR A 77 4.91 -9.13 -4.01
CA THR A 77 3.74 -8.50 -4.64
C THR A 77 3.71 -6.99 -4.38
N VAL A 78 3.89 -6.57 -3.13
CA VAL A 78 3.91 -5.15 -2.75
C VAL A 78 5.05 -4.39 -3.45
N GLU A 79 6.24 -4.98 -3.52
CA GLU A 79 7.38 -4.34 -4.17
C GLU A 79 7.14 -4.19 -5.68
N ASN A 80 6.55 -5.18 -6.35
CA ASN A 80 6.15 -5.10 -7.75
C ASN A 80 5.08 -4.00 -7.99
N LEU A 81 4.06 -3.90 -7.12
CA LEU A 81 3.08 -2.81 -7.19
C LEU A 81 3.76 -1.44 -7.06
N THR A 82 4.68 -1.30 -6.10
CA THR A 82 5.41 -0.05 -5.85
C THR A 82 6.30 0.34 -7.05
N VAL A 83 6.84 -0.64 -7.77
CA VAL A 83 7.57 -0.40 -9.03
C VAL A 83 6.62 0.20 -10.07
N VAL A 84 5.42 -0.36 -10.27
CA VAL A 84 4.44 0.18 -11.21
C VAL A 84 3.99 1.60 -10.82
N GLU A 85 3.76 1.86 -9.54
CA GLU A 85 3.49 3.22 -9.05
C GLU A 85 4.63 4.20 -9.38
N SER A 86 5.88 3.75 -9.29
CA SER A 86 7.05 4.57 -9.66
C SER A 86 7.07 4.85 -11.15
N LEU A 87 6.69 3.88 -11.99
CA LEU A 87 6.56 4.07 -13.43
C LEU A 87 5.43 5.05 -13.78
N VAL A 88 4.29 5.02 -13.06
CA VAL A 88 3.21 6.01 -13.23
C VAL A 88 3.71 7.43 -12.94
N ARG A 89 4.53 7.61 -11.90
CA ARG A 89 5.13 8.91 -11.55
C ARG A 89 6.12 9.41 -12.60
N LEU A 90 6.88 8.49 -13.20
CA LEU A 90 7.83 8.81 -14.27
C LEU A 90 7.16 9.09 -15.61
N ALA A 91 5.96 8.55 -15.84
CA ALA A 91 5.25 8.74 -17.09
C ALA A 91 4.91 10.22 -17.32
N GLU A 92 5.18 10.67 -18.55
CA GLU A 92 4.74 11.98 -19.02
C GLU A 92 3.22 12.12 -18.84
N PRO A 93 2.71 13.34 -18.59
CA PRO A 93 1.28 13.55 -18.32
C PRO A 93 0.33 12.93 -19.36
N GLN A 94 0.70 13.00 -20.65
CA GLN A 94 -0.05 12.43 -21.77
C GLN A 94 -0.14 10.90 -21.80
N HIS A 95 0.80 10.21 -21.13
CA HIS A 95 0.87 8.75 -21.04
C HIS A 95 0.39 8.21 -19.69
N ARG A 96 0.03 9.09 -18.75
CA ARG A 96 -0.27 8.71 -17.37
C ARG A 96 -1.58 7.94 -17.25
N ILE A 97 -2.60 8.33 -18.02
CA ILE A 97 -3.89 7.65 -17.99
C ILE A 97 -3.77 6.20 -18.47
N GLN A 98 -2.89 5.90 -19.42
CA GLN A 98 -2.63 4.54 -19.91
C GLN A 98 -1.98 3.69 -18.82
N MET A 99 -0.99 4.24 -18.10
CA MET A 99 -0.35 3.56 -16.97
C MET A 99 -1.33 3.31 -15.82
N LEU A 100 -2.17 4.30 -15.48
CA LEU A 100 -3.20 4.15 -14.46
C LEU A 100 -4.30 3.16 -14.88
N SER A 101 -4.67 3.12 -16.17
CA SER A 101 -5.64 2.17 -16.70
C SER A 101 -5.14 0.72 -16.62
N MET A 102 -3.84 0.51 -16.51
CA MET A 102 -3.24 -0.79 -16.19
C MET A 102 -3.21 -1.05 -14.68
N LEU A 103 -2.71 -0.10 -13.88
CA LEU A 103 -2.52 -0.30 -12.44
C LEU A 103 -3.83 -0.40 -11.64
N VAL A 104 -4.81 0.47 -11.92
CA VAL A 104 -6.04 0.56 -11.12
C VAL A 104 -6.85 -0.74 -11.14
N PRO A 105 -7.08 -1.41 -12.28
CA PRO A 105 -7.73 -2.71 -12.30
C PRO A 105 -6.99 -3.77 -11.48
N ILE A 106 -5.65 -3.81 -11.55
CA ILE A 106 -4.83 -4.75 -10.76
C ILE A 106 -5.06 -4.54 -9.26
N LEU A 107 -5.04 -3.29 -8.80
CA LEU A 107 -5.27 -2.97 -7.38
C LEU A 107 -6.69 -3.37 -6.94
N VAL A 108 -7.70 -3.18 -7.80
CA VAL A 108 -9.09 -3.55 -7.48
C VAL A 108 -9.29 -5.07 -7.48
N ASP A 109 -8.60 -5.81 -8.36
CA ASP A 109 -8.62 -7.27 -8.37
C ASP A 109 -8.14 -7.86 -7.04
N TYR A 110 -7.20 -7.20 -6.37
CA TYR A 110 -6.64 -7.62 -5.08
C TYR A 110 -7.52 -7.22 -3.88
N LEU A 111 -8.64 -6.52 -4.11
CA LEU A 111 -9.58 -6.22 -3.04
C LEU A 111 -10.46 -7.42 -2.71
N LEU A 112 -10.57 -7.71 -1.41
CA LEU A 112 -11.41 -8.76 -0.86
C LEU A 112 -12.86 -8.27 -0.73
N GLU A 113 -13.81 -9.13 -1.10
CA GLU A 113 -15.25 -8.84 -0.92
C GLU A 113 -15.66 -8.94 0.56
N SER A 114 -15.07 -9.89 1.29
CA SER A 114 -15.27 -10.09 2.73
C SER A 114 -13.92 -10.27 3.45
N PRO A 115 -13.30 -9.18 3.94
CA PRO A 115 -11.97 -9.23 4.56
C PRO A 115 -11.94 -10.01 5.88
N THR A 116 -13.08 -10.22 6.54
CA THR A 116 -13.18 -10.87 7.86
C THR A 116 -12.91 -12.37 7.85
N THR A 117 -13.01 -13.01 6.68
CA THR A 117 -12.81 -14.47 6.52
C THR A 117 -11.51 -14.81 5.80
N SER A 118 -10.67 -13.82 5.53
CA SER A 118 -9.47 -13.98 4.71
C SER A 118 -8.20 -14.22 5.53
N TYR A 119 -7.22 -14.87 4.89
CA TYR A 119 -5.91 -15.12 5.47
C TYR A 119 -5.15 -13.83 5.74
N LYS A 120 -4.29 -13.84 6.77
CA LYS A 120 -3.50 -12.69 7.23
C LYS A 120 -2.78 -11.94 6.09
N HIS A 121 -2.12 -12.66 5.19
CA HIS A 121 -1.34 -12.05 4.10
C HIS A 121 -2.24 -11.44 3.02
N SER A 122 -3.34 -12.11 2.66
CA SER A 122 -4.34 -11.56 1.74
C SER A 122 -4.99 -10.29 2.30
N LEU A 123 -5.26 -10.24 3.60
CA LEU A 123 -5.77 -9.04 4.26
C LEU A 123 -4.75 -7.90 4.24
N ALA A 124 -3.46 -8.19 4.47
CA ALA A 124 -2.41 -7.18 4.37
C ALA A 124 -2.26 -6.62 2.94
N LEU A 125 -2.35 -7.49 1.92
CA LEU A 125 -2.34 -7.08 0.51
C LEU A 125 -3.58 -6.22 0.17
N HIS A 126 -4.76 -6.60 0.66
CA HIS A 126 -5.99 -5.83 0.52
C HIS A 126 -5.85 -4.42 1.08
N GLU A 127 -5.38 -4.29 2.33
CA GLU A 127 -5.20 -2.98 2.98
C GLU A 127 -4.19 -2.12 2.23
N HIS A 128 -3.08 -2.71 1.78
CA HIS A 128 -2.10 -2.01 0.95
C HIS A 128 -2.73 -1.48 -0.35
N CYS A 129 -3.43 -2.32 -1.11
CA CYS A 129 -4.05 -1.92 -2.37
C CYS A 129 -5.14 -0.86 -2.17
N LEU A 130 -5.95 -0.99 -1.11
CA LEU A 130 -6.96 -0.01 -0.77
C LEU A 130 -6.33 1.34 -0.39
N GLN A 131 -5.20 1.34 0.31
CA GLN A 131 -4.45 2.55 0.63
C GLN A 131 -3.92 3.23 -0.64
N VAL A 132 -3.33 2.47 -1.56
CA VAL A 132 -2.83 3.02 -2.84
C VAL A 132 -3.98 3.61 -3.66
N LEU A 133 -5.11 2.91 -3.77
CA LEU A 133 -6.30 3.42 -4.47
C LEU A 133 -6.82 4.73 -3.85
N LYS A 134 -6.83 4.83 -2.52
CA LYS A 134 -7.20 6.06 -1.80
C LYS A 134 -6.24 7.22 -2.06
N GLN A 135 -4.99 6.96 -2.41
CA GLN A 135 -4.00 7.98 -2.79
C GLN A 135 -4.13 8.39 -4.27
N ILE A 136 -4.34 7.42 -5.16
CA ILE A 136 -4.51 7.67 -6.60
C ILE A 136 -5.72 8.58 -6.85
N GLY A 137 -6.85 8.37 -6.17
CA GLY A 137 -8.08 9.13 -6.39
C GLY A 137 -7.89 10.66 -6.32
N PRO A 138 -7.38 11.21 -5.20
CA PRO A 138 -7.07 12.63 -5.07
C PRO A 138 -5.89 13.09 -5.95
N GLN A 139 -4.91 12.22 -6.21
CA GLN A 139 -3.72 12.58 -6.97
C GLN A 139 -3.99 12.73 -8.48
N TYR A 140 -4.90 11.92 -9.03
CA TYR A 140 -5.25 11.87 -10.46
C TYR A 140 -6.77 11.79 -10.65
N PRO A 141 -7.53 12.83 -10.23
CA PRO A 141 -8.98 12.74 -10.11
C PRO A 141 -9.70 12.52 -11.46
N GLN A 142 -9.20 13.13 -12.54
CA GLN A 142 -9.83 13.02 -13.87
C GLN A 142 -9.60 11.65 -14.50
N GLU A 143 -8.36 11.16 -14.44
CA GLU A 143 -7.97 9.84 -14.91
C GLU A 143 -8.69 8.76 -14.11
N PHE A 144 -8.69 8.87 -12.78
CA PHE A 144 -9.34 7.91 -11.89
C PHE A 144 -10.84 7.84 -12.15
N LYS A 145 -11.52 8.99 -12.29
CA LYS A 145 -12.96 9.04 -12.63
C LYS A 145 -13.24 8.39 -13.98
N THR A 146 -12.41 8.67 -14.98
CA THR A 146 -12.52 8.06 -16.33
C THR A 146 -12.40 6.54 -16.26
N ILE A 147 -11.40 6.02 -15.54
CA ILE A 147 -11.18 4.58 -15.38
C ILE A 147 -12.36 3.94 -14.63
N MET A 148 -12.80 4.53 -13.51
CA MET A 148 -13.97 4.05 -12.74
C MET A 148 -15.27 4.08 -13.54
N ALA A 149 -15.40 4.93 -14.56
CA ALA A 149 -16.58 4.95 -15.43
C ALA A 149 -16.66 3.74 -16.37
N GLN A 150 -15.52 3.11 -16.70
CA GLN A 150 -15.44 1.99 -17.65
C GLN A 150 -16.04 0.68 -17.12
N SER A 151 -16.07 0.48 -15.80
CA SER A 151 -16.59 -0.75 -15.19
C SER A 151 -17.36 -0.47 -13.90
N THR A 152 -18.66 -0.78 -13.91
CA THR A 152 -19.49 -0.71 -12.70
C THR A 152 -19.04 -1.71 -11.65
N ASN A 153 -18.60 -2.91 -12.04
CA ASN A 153 -18.09 -3.91 -11.11
C ASN A 153 -16.87 -3.39 -10.33
N MET A 154 -15.91 -2.77 -11.03
CA MET A 154 -14.71 -2.19 -10.41
C MET A 154 -15.07 -1.11 -9.39
N ARG A 155 -16.03 -0.25 -9.75
CA ARG A 155 -16.54 0.80 -8.86
C ARG A 155 -17.20 0.22 -7.61
N THR A 156 -18.12 -0.73 -7.77
CA THR A 156 -18.83 -1.37 -6.65
C THR A 156 -17.87 -2.12 -5.71
N ARG A 157 -16.85 -2.80 -6.25
CA ARG A 157 -15.81 -3.45 -5.43
C ARG A 157 -15.04 -2.46 -4.58
N LEU A 158 -14.60 -1.35 -5.16
CA LEU A 158 -13.89 -0.30 -4.43
C LEU A 158 -14.77 0.35 -3.36
N GLU A 159 -16.02 0.70 -3.68
CA GLU A 159 -16.97 1.28 -2.73
C GLU A 159 -17.22 0.35 -1.53
N SER A 160 -17.38 -0.95 -1.81
CA SER A 160 -17.57 -1.98 -0.79
C SER A 160 -16.34 -2.09 0.12
N ALA A 161 -15.14 -2.12 -0.46
CA ALA A 161 -13.88 -2.14 0.29
C ALA A 161 -13.71 -0.91 1.18
N ILE A 162 -14.04 0.29 0.67
CA ILE A 162 -13.98 1.53 1.45
C ILE A 162 -14.96 1.47 2.64
N ARG A 163 -16.21 1.07 2.40
CA ARG A 163 -17.23 0.95 3.44
C ARG A 163 -16.83 -0.05 4.54
N ASN A 164 -16.28 -1.21 4.15
CA ASN A 164 -15.79 -2.22 5.08
C ASN A 164 -14.60 -1.72 5.91
N SER A 165 -13.73 -0.90 5.32
CA SER A 165 -12.59 -0.29 6.04
C SER A 165 -13.00 0.81 7.04
N GLN A 166 -14.16 1.44 6.84
CA GLN A 166 -14.68 2.48 7.74
C GLN A 166 -15.41 1.88 8.94
N SER A 167 -16.12 0.75 8.77
CA SER A 167 -16.83 0.09 9.87
C SER A 167 -15.89 -0.48 10.93
N HIS A 168 -14.70 -0.94 10.53
CA HIS A 168 -13.67 -1.45 11.46
C HIS A 168 -12.92 -0.35 12.22
N LYS A 169 -13.06 0.93 11.83
CA LYS A 169 -12.42 2.08 12.49
C LYS A 169 -13.33 2.79 13.49
N GLN A 170 -14.53 2.29 13.77
CA GLN A 170 -15.27 2.79 14.93
C GLN A 170 -14.51 2.40 16.21
N PRO A 171 -14.05 3.36 17.02
CA PRO A 171 -13.53 3.04 18.34
C PRO A 171 -14.67 2.36 19.11
N LEU A 172 -14.38 1.21 19.72
CA LEU A 172 -15.28 0.64 20.72
C LEU A 172 -15.69 1.78 21.67
N PRO A 173 -16.99 2.00 21.94
CA PRO A 173 -17.36 2.87 23.03
C PRO A 173 -16.73 2.25 24.28
N THR A 174 -15.80 2.95 24.89
CA THR A 174 -15.33 2.66 26.25
C THR A 174 -16.58 2.46 27.10
N GLN A 175 -16.87 1.20 27.43
CA GLN A 175 -17.87 0.85 28.43
C GLN A 175 -17.39 1.48 29.73
N ARG A 176 -17.92 2.67 30.03
CA ARG A 176 -17.93 3.20 31.38
C ARG A 176 -18.73 2.20 32.19
N THR A 177 -18.02 1.43 33.00
CA THR A 177 -18.59 0.59 34.05
C THR A 177 -19.45 1.48 34.94
N ALA A 178 -20.76 1.36 34.78
CA ALA A 178 -21.73 1.91 35.69
C ALA A 178 -21.76 1.03 36.94
N SER A 179 -20.95 1.35 37.94
CA SER A 179 -21.10 0.81 39.29
C SER A 179 -22.19 1.60 40.02
N GLN A 180 -23.28 0.89 40.32
CA GLN A 180 -24.46 1.37 41.01
C GLN A 180 -24.16 1.76 42.47
N LYS A 181 -24.93 2.76 42.91
CA LYS A 181 -25.21 3.31 44.24
C LYS A 181 -25.11 2.33 45.43
N SER A 182 -24.54 2.81 46.54
CA SER A 182 -25.02 2.51 47.90
C SER A 182 -24.68 3.67 48.86
N SER A 183 -25.42 3.71 49.97
CA SER A 183 -25.86 4.84 50.79
C SER A 183 -24.96 5.22 51.97
N ASN A 184 -25.10 6.48 52.41
CA ASN A 184 -24.98 7.02 53.79
C ASN A 184 -23.88 6.49 54.72
N ALA A 185 -22.91 7.36 55.07
CA ALA A 185 -22.58 7.72 56.46
C ALA A 185 -21.44 8.75 56.51
N THR A 186 -21.70 9.93 57.08
CA THR A 186 -20.65 10.76 57.72
C THR A 186 -20.25 10.11 59.05
N PRO A 187 -18.97 10.19 59.46
CA PRO A 187 -18.65 11.20 60.47
C PRO A 187 -17.29 11.88 60.33
N THR A 188 -17.29 13.10 60.89
CA THR A 188 -16.23 14.06 61.21
C THR A 188 -14.99 13.47 61.88
N ILE A 189 -13.79 13.79 61.35
CA ILE A 189 -12.60 14.09 62.17
C ILE A 189 -11.91 15.33 61.59
N LYS A 190 -11.83 16.37 62.42
CA LYS A 190 -11.07 17.61 62.19
C LYS A 190 -9.61 17.37 62.58
N LEU A 191 -8.66 17.78 61.74
CA LEU A 191 -7.36 18.21 62.23
C LEU A 191 -6.94 19.49 61.50
N LYS A 192 -6.76 20.55 62.29
CA LYS A 192 -6.27 21.86 61.89
C LYS A 192 -4.75 21.83 61.80
N THR A 193 -4.19 22.39 60.74
CA THR A 193 -2.92 23.14 60.83
C THR A 193 -2.93 24.26 59.79
N ASP A 194 -3.22 25.46 60.30
CA ASP A 194 -2.93 26.74 59.66
C ASP A 194 -1.42 26.87 59.39
N PHE A 195 -1.05 27.29 58.19
CA PHE A 195 0.23 27.97 57.95
C PHE A 195 -0.04 29.31 57.27
N ARG A 196 -0.64 30.23 58.03
CA ARG A 196 -0.46 31.65 57.77
C ARG A 196 0.97 32.00 58.17
N ASN A 197 1.82 32.28 57.20
CA ASN A 197 2.70 33.43 57.28
C ASN A 197 2.85 34.03 55.89
N PHE A 198 2.20 35.17 55.77
CA PHE A 198 2.41 36.17 54.73
C PHE A 198 3.80 36.80 54.91
N ALA A 199 4.39 37.18 53.78
CA ALA A 199 5.22 38.36 53.56
C ALA A 199 6.42 38.62 54.49
N SER A 200 7.61 38.53 53.92
CA SER A 200 8.42 39.71 53.59
C SER A 200 9.21 39.44 52.31
#